data_AF-A0A7Z9CX10-F1
#
_entry.id   AF-A0A7Z9CX10-F1
#
_cell.length_a   1.000
_cell.length_b   1.000
_cell.length_c   1.000
_cell.angle_alpha   90.00
_cell.angle_beta   90.00
_cell.angle_gamma   90.00
#
_symmetry.space_group_name_H-M   'P 1'
#
loop_
_entity.id
_entity.type
_entity.pdbx_description
1 polymer ?
#
loop_
_entity_poly.entity_id
_entity_poly.type
_entity_poly.pdbx_seq_one_letter_code
_entity_poly.pdbx_strand_id
1 'polypeptide(L)' 'MKNKIFFALLIIVVAALSFYFCRSWELSKTAEYCSSIGKQLSDSGPAYCVEK' A
#
# COMPACT_ATOMS: atom_id res chain seq x y z
N MET A 1 -18.48 -10.90 -26.98
CA MET A 1 -17.16 -10.21 -26.91
C MET A 1 -17.16 -9.04 -25.92
N LYS A 2 -18.17 -8.16 -25.90
CA LYS A 2 -18.27 -7.02 -24.94
C LYS A 2 -18.12 -7.40 -23.47
N ASN A 3 -18.76 -8.48 -23.01
CA ASN A 3 -18.69 -8.89 -21.61
C ASN A 3 -17.27 -9.31 -21.18
N LYS A 4 -16.49 -9.91 -22.09
CA LYS A 4 -15.10 -10.32 -21.79
C LYS A 4 -14.20 -9.09 -21.56
N ILE A 5 -14.41 -8.02 -22.30
CA ILE A 5 -13.67 -6.75 -22.14
C ILE A 5 -14.05 -6.10 -20.80
N PHE A 6 -15.33 -6.11 -20.44
CA PHE A 6 -15.78 -5.59 -19.15
C PHE A 6 -15.19 -6.36 -17.97
N PHE A 7 -15.16 -7.70 -18.06
CA PHE A 7 -14.52 -8.52 -17.02
C PHE A 7 -13.01 -8.27 -16.93
N ALA A 8 -12.31 -8.10 -18.05
CA ALA A 8 -10.89 -7.78 -18.04
C ALA A 8 -10.61 -6.43 -17.37
N LEU A 9 -11.41 -5.41 -17.68
CA LEU A 9 -11.33 -4.10 -17.02
C LEU A 9 -11.60 -4.20 -15.52
N LEU A 10 -12.61 -4.98 -15.12
CA LEU A 10 -12.94 -5.20 -13.71
C LEU A 10 -11.78 -5.86 -12.96
N ILE A 11 -11.13 -6.86 -13.56
CA ILE A 11 -9.96 -7.52 -12.94
C ILE A 11 -8.82 -6.52 -12.75
N ILE A 12 -8.53 -5.68 -13.74
CA ILE A 12 -7.48 -4.66 -13.65
C ILE A 12 -7.79 -3.67 -12.51
N VAL A 13 -9.04 -3.21 -12.41
CA VAL A 13 -9.47 -2.30 -11.34
C VAL A 13 -9.32 -2.96 -9.96
N VAL A 14 -9.77 -4.20 -9.81
CA VAL A 14 -9.66 -4.93 -8.54
C VAL A 14 -8.20 -5.16 -8.16
N ALA A 15 -7.34 -5.53 -9.10
CA ALA A 15 -5.91 -5.71 -8.87
C ALA A 15 -5.24 -4.41 -8.43
N ALA A 16 -5.55 -3.29 -9.11
CA ALA A 16 -5.03 -1.97 -8.75
C ALA A 16 -5.46 -1.58 -7.33
N LEU A 17 -6.77 -1.67 -7.02
CA LEU A 17 -7.29 -1.35 -5.69
C LEU A 17 -6.67 -2.23 -4.60
N SER A 18 -6.50 -3.52 -4.86
CA SER A 18 -5.85 -4.46 -3.93
C SER A 18 -4.40 -4.07 -3.66
N PHE A 19 -3.66 -3.67 -4.69
CA PHE A 19 -2.28 -3.21 -4.56
C PHE A 19 -2.18 -1.93 -3.72
N TYR A 20 -3.03 -0.93 -3.98
CA TYR A 20 -3.05 0.31 -3.20
C TYR A 20 -3.42 0.06 -1.73
N PHE A 21 -4.42 -0.79 -1.48
CA PHE A 21 -4.84 -1.14 -0.14
C PHE A 21 -3.72 -1.85 0.62
N CYS A 22 -3.07 -2.84 -0.01
CA CYS A 22 -1.99 -3.60 0.60
C CYS A 22 -0.78 -2.70 0.92
N ARG A 23 -0.40 -1.83 -0.02
CA ARG A 23 0.67 -0.84 0.20
C ARG A 23 0.37 0.11 1.35
N SER A 24 -0.87 0.62 1.43
CA SER A 24 -1.29 1.50 2.51
C SER A 24 -1.29 0.79 3.86
N TRP A 25 -1.78 -0.46 3.89
CA TRP A 25 -1.78 -1.29 5.08
C TRP A 25 -0.36 -1.58 5.60
N GLU A 26 0.58 -1.93 4.70
CA GLU A 26 1.97 -2.17 5.03
C GLU A 26 2.66 -0.91 5.60
N LEU A 27 2.44 0.25 4.96
CA LEU A 27 2.94 1.54 5.45
C LEU A 27 2.36 1.89 6.83
N SER A 28 1.06 1.65 7.03
CA SER A 28 0.40 1.90 8.31
C SER A 28 0.99 1.03 9.43
N LYS A 29 1.21 -0.26 9.17
CA LYS A 29 1.81 -1.17 10.15
C LYS A 29 3.26 -0.84 10.44
N THR A 30 4.01 -0.44 9.41
CA THR A 30 5.40 -0.01 9.58
C THR A 30 5.48 1.30 10.36
N ALA A 31 4.58 2.26 10.11
CA ALA A 31 4.50 3.50 10.88
C ALA A 31 4.14 3.25 12.34
N GLU A 32 3.18 2.35 12.61
CA GLU A 32 2.80 1.93 13.96
C GLU A 32 4.01 1.31 14.69
N TYR A 33 4.74 0.42 14.02
CA TYR A 33 5.97 -0.16 14.55
C TYR A 33 7.05 0.91 14.81
N CYS A 34 7.35 1.79 13.85
CA CYS A 34 8.34 2.85 14.02
C CYS A 34 7.98 3.76 15.20
N SER A 35 6.70 4.12 15.34
CA SER A 35 6.22 4.92 16.47
C SER A 35 6.43 4.21 17.81
N SER A 36 6.17 2.89 17.87
CA SER A 36 6.35 2.09 19.10
C SER A 36 7.81 2.05 19.58
N ILE A 37 8.78 2.15 18.67
CA ILE A 37 10.21 2.20 19.00
C ILE A 37 10.75 3.64 19.10
N GLY A 38 9.86 4.65 19.14
CA GLY A 38 10.22 6.06 19.28
C GLY A 38 10.71 6.74 18.00
N LYS A 39 10.63 6.06 16.85
CA LYS A 39 11.07 6.53 15.53
C LYS A 39 9.89 7.03 14.68
N GLN A 40 10.17 7.56 13.49
CA GLN A 40 9.17 7.94 12.48
C GLN A 40 9.39 7.11 11.20
N LEU A 41 8.31 6.89 10.43
CA LEU A 41 8.42 6.27 9.12
C LEU A 41 9.06 7.26 8.13
N SER A 42 10.02 6.81 7.32
CA SER A 42 10.63 7.66 6.30
C SER A 42 9.61 8.11 5.26
N ASP A 43 9.54 9.43 5.02
CA ASP A 43 8.75 10.04 3.95
C ASP A 43 9.43 9.90 2.57
N SER A 44 10.67 9.43 2.53
CA SER A 44 11.51 9.34 1.33
C SER A 44 11.84 7.89 0.98
N GLY A 45 11.03 7.30 0.10
CA GLY A 45 11.33 6.01 -0.54
C GLY A 45 10.72 4.79 0.17
N PRO A 46 11.47 3.70 0.39
CA PRO A 46 10.94 2.47 0.98
C PRO A 46 10.49 2.68 2.45
N ALA A 47 9.64 1.78 2.95
CA ALA A 47 9.12 1.84 4.31
C ALA A 47 10.18 1.40 5.33
N TYR A 48 10.90 2.35 5.94
CA TYR A 48 11.84 2.08 7.04
C TYR A 48 11.76 3.17 8.11
N CYS A 49 12.18 2.83 9.32
CA CYS A 49 12.16 3.74 10.45
C CYS A 49 13.39 4.66 10.46
N VAL A 50 13.16 5.97 10.52
CA VAL A 50 14.17 7.02 10.69
C VAL A 50 14.03 7.68 12.06
N GLU A 51 15.07 8.37 12.50
CA GLU A 51 14.98 9.22 13.69
C GLU A 51 13.98 10.37 13.43
N LYS A 52 13.32 10.81 14.50
CA LYS A 52 12.33 11.89 14.46
C LYS A 52 12.99 13.24 14.28
#